data_AF-A0AAQ5ZIF5-F1
#
_entry.id   AF-A0AAQ5ZIF5-F1
#
_cell.length_a   1.000
_cell.length_b   1.000
_cell.length_c   1.000
_cell.angle_alpha   90.00
_cell.angle_beta   90.00
_cell.angle_gamma   90.00
#
_symmetry.space_group_name_H-M   'P 1'
#
loop_
_entity.id
_entity.type
_entity.pdbx_description
1 polymer ?
#
loop_
_entity_poly.entity_id
_entity_poly.type
_entity_poly.pdbx_seq_one_letter_code
_entity_poly.pdbx_strand_id
1 'polypeptide(L)'
;MLLNTCAPQHFKLKCCTLIDFTANCCEKFKLKFMSTFHGELIHGHNMKFQLCFIQGVPVIILLHELSEYEGVWSILPALPLLSASYGRQASWFFFIEEETTVTLAAVLQVLSRYQVQEEWFLGRRLHDNEASIIHHYAFSEDPISFGYPDPAAGWALSAPLLQRLAERLQHENLKSDFTIDLKHEIALYIWEEGNGPKLTAVPEFCTEQRDDCATTFTTYLPNCGDPVLKKDVFVAVKTCRKFHSERVPVVKATWEKDAGLLEYYSDVPDASIPTISLGVPNTERGHCGKTFAILRRFLSQTLPKADWLLIVDDDTLISLPRLRRLLRCYDPTEAVILGERYGYGLVQKGYSYSTGGAGMVLSRTAVSRLLSSGCSCYSDDAPDDMVLGRCFTALRVPITHSPLFHQARPNDYPETLISMHQAISFHKHWNINPVAVYRDWLQDAQPRDEL
;
A
#
# COMPACT_ATOMS: atom_id res chain seq x y z
N MET A 1 15.61 -3.18 -55.38
CA MET A 1 16.69 -2.24 -54.98
C MET A 1 16.03 -0.90 -54.71
N LEU A 2 16.29 -0.33 -53.51
CA LEU A 2 16.00 1.04 -53.03
C LEU A 2 14.50 1.38 -52.82
N LEU A 3 13.97 1.46 -51.59
CA LEU A 3 14.16 2.34 -50.41
C LEU A 3 13.35 3.66 -50.44
N ASN A 4 12.55 3.82 -49.37
CA ASN A 4 12.07 5.04 -48.69
C ASN A 4 10.98 5.87 -49.43
N THR A 5 9.88 6.34 -48.81
CA THR A 5 9.62 6.85 -47.45
C THR A 5 8.11 6.81 -47.16
N CYS A 6 7.68 6.49 -45.93
CA CYS A 6 6.40 6.97 -45.39
C CYS A 6 6.61 7.50 -43.97
N ALA A 7 6.27 8.77 -43.77
CA ALA A 7 6.24 9.46 -42.49
C ALA A 7 5.10 8.93 -41.60
N PRO A 8 5.22 8.99 -40.26
CA PRO A 8 4.11 8.68 -39.37
C PRO A 8 3.10 9.84 -39.36
N GLN A 9 1.89 9.60 -39.86
CA GLN A 9 0.74 10.45 -39.58
C GLN A 9 0.19 10.08 -38.20
N HIS A 10 0.17 11.07 -37.30
CA HIS A 10 -0.47 10.97 -35.99
C HIS A 10 -1.98 10.71 -36.14
N PHE A 11 -2.47 9.60 -35.59
CA PHE A 11 -3.88 9.44 -35.26
C PHE A 11 -4.06 9.55 -33.75
N LYS A 12 -4.77 10.61 -33.31
CA LYS A 12 -5.40 10.69 -31.99
C LYS A 12 -6.57 9.70 -31.98
N LEU A 13 -6.45 8.61 -31.22
CA LEU A 13 -7.57 7.71 -30.96
C LEU A 13 -8.23 8.09 -29.62
N LYS A 14 -9.50 8.47 -29.74
CA LYS A 14 -10.45 8.69 -28.65
C LYS A 14 -10.81 7.34 -28.00
N CYS A 15 -11.16 7.41 -26.72
CA CYS A 15 -11.65 6.33 -25.85
C CYS A 15 -12.66 5.36 -26.49
N CYS A 16 -12.72 4.18 -25.86
CA CYS A 16 -13.58 3.00 -26.05
C CYS A 16 -13.05 1.94 -27.02
N THR A 17 -12.88 0.71 -26.53
CA THR A 17 -13.00 -0.48 -27.39
C THR A 17 -13.53 -1.69 -26.61
N LEU A 18 -14.75 -2.10 -26.99
CA LEU A 18 -15.16 -3.51 -27.08
C LEU A 18 -14.09 -4.26 -27.90
N ILE A 19 -13.73 -5.49 -27.52
CA ILE A 19 -12.93 -6.36 -28.38
C ILE A 19 -13.69 -7.67 -28.60
N ASP A 20 -14.25 -7.82 -29.79
CA ASP A 20 -14.74 -9.07 -30.38
C ASP A 20 -13.68 -9.55 -31.37
N PHE A 21 -13.19 -10.79 -31.21
CA PHE A 21 -12.50 -11.50 -32.29
C PHE A 21 -12.83 -12.99 -32.25
N THR A 22 -13.49 -13.42 -33.31
CA THR A 22 -13.60 -14.81 -33.72
C THR A 22 -12.26 -15.32 -34.28
N ALA A 23 -11.96 -16.59 -33.98
CA ALA A 23 -10.98 -17.50 -34.61
C ALA A 23 -9.54 -17.58 -34.07
N ASN A 24 -9.24 -18.75 -33.51
CA ASN A 24 -7.97 -19.52 -33.52
C ASN A 24 -6.64 -18.77 -33.75
N CYS A 25 -5.82 -18.64 -32.70
CA CYS A 25 -4.40 -19.03 -32.76
C CYS A 25 -3.73 -19.09 -31.37
N CYS A 26 -2.85 -20.07 -31.22
CA CYS A 26 -1.87 -20.18 -30.14
C CYS A 26 -0.85 -19.04 -30.24
N GLU A 27 -0.90 -18.06 -29.33
CA GLU A 27 0.23 -17.17 -29.09
C GLU A 27 0.45 -16.99 -27.58
N LYS A 28 1.73 -16.98 -27.18
CA LYS A 28 2.16 -16.64 -25.82
C LYS A 28 1.85 -15.16 -25.57
N PHE A 29 0.74 -14.87 -24.89
CA PHE A 29 0.47 -13.53 -24.40
C PHE A 29 1.33 -13.24 -23.17
N LYS A 30 2.40 -12.42 -23.35
CA LYS A 30 2.97 -11.65 -22.24
C LYS A 30 2.11 -10.41 -22.08
N LEU A 31 1.14 -10.45 -21.17
CA LEU A 31 0.47 -9.22 -20.72
C LEU A 31 1.48 -8.46 -19.87
N LYS A 32 2.27 -7.61 -20.53
CA LYS A 32 3.14 -6.63 -19.89
C LYS A 32 2.35 -5.33 -19.84
N PHE A 33 1.78 -5.02 -18.68
CA PHE A 33 1.12 -3.75 -18.48
C PHE A 33 2.20 -2.69 -18.26
N MET A 34 2.57 -1.99 -19.34
CA MET A 34 3.35 -0.77 -19.24
C MET A 34 2.39 0.38 -18.98
N SER A 35 2.31 0.83 -17.74
CA SER A 35 1.85 2.18 -17.41
C SER A 35 2.85 3.18 -18.01
N THR A 36 2.56 3.66 -19.23
CA THR A 36 3.21 4.85 -19.80
C THR A 36 2.28 6.03 -19.64
N PHE A 37 2.67 6.94 -18.75
CA PHE A 37 2.14 8.28 -18.51
C PHE A 37 1.76 9.03 -19.80
N HIS A 38 0.52 9.53 -19.89
CA HIS A 38 0.16 10.90 -20.28
C HIS A 38 -1.36 11.14 -20.20
N GLY A 39 -1.78 12.07 -19.33
CA GLY A 39 -3.01 12.85 -19.51
C GLY A 39 -4.24 12.39 -18.72
N GLU A 40 -4.54 13.14 -17.66
CA GLU A 40 -5.79 13.20 -16.89
C GLU A 40 -6.07 12.02 -15.93
N LEU A 41 -6.01 12.36 -14.63
CA LEU A 41 -6.41 11.58 -13.44
C LEU A 41 -5.40 10.51 -12.98
N ILE A 42 -4.31 10.94 -12.33
CA ILE A 42 -3.57 10.05 -11.42
C ILE A 42 -4.39 9.99 -10.11
N HIS A 43 -5.40 9.12 -10.09
CA HIS A 43 -5.96 8.65 -8.82
C HIS A 43 -4.91 7.77 -8.15
N GLY A 44 -4.48 8.16 -6.95
CA GLY A 44 -3.41 7.54 -6.19
C GLY A 44 -3.42 6.01 -6.23
N HIS A 45 -2.26 5.43 -6.57
CA HIS A 45 -2.02 4.00 -6.76
C HIS A 45 -2.83 3.12 -5.79
N ASN A 46 -3.83 2.45 -6.36
CA ASN A 46 -4.60 1.34 -5.82
C ASN A 46 -5.13 0.49 -6.99
N MET A 47 -4.24 0.02 -7.85
CA MET A 47 -4.61 -0.88 -8.92
C MET A 47 -4.42 -2.32 -8.48
N LYS A 48 -5.47 -2.89 -7.88
CA LYS A 48 -5.65 -4.34 -7.88
C LYS A 48 -6.41 -4.71 -9.12
N PHE A 49 -5.80 -5.57 -9.90
CA PHE A 49 -6.43 -6.13 -11.09
C PHE A 49 -7.11 -7.42 -10.70
N GLN A 50 -8.33 -7.59 -11.21
CA GLN A 50 -9.05 -8.83 -11.10
C GLN A 50 -9.33 -9.36 -12.49
N LEU A 51 -8.94 -10.61 -12.74
CA LEU A 51 -9.22 -11.34 -13.97
C LEU A 51 -10.43 -12.24 -13.73
N CYS A 52 -11.53 -11.97 -14.44
CA CYS A 52 -12.73 -12.81 -14.48
C CYS A 52 -12.75 -13.62 -15.78
N PHE A 53 -12.90 -14.93 -15.71
CA PHE A 53 -12.89 -15.77 -16.93
C PHE A 53 -14.30 -16.01 -17.46
N ILE A 54 -14.64 -15.39 -18.60
CA ILE A 54 -15.90 -15.62 -19.33
C ILE A 54 -15.55 -16.25 -20.68
N GLN A 55 -15.99 -17.48 -20.92
CA GLN A 55 -15.87 -18.16 -22.23
C GLN A 55 -14.45 -18.18 -22.86
N GLY A 56 -13.40 -18.10 -22.04
CA GLY A 56 -11.99 -18.17 -22.47
C GLY A 56 -11.26 -16.84 -22.61
N VAL A 57 -11.97 -15.69 -22.52
CA VAL A 57 -11.35 -14.36 -22.50
C VAL A 57 -11.43 -13.79 -21.07
N PRO A 58 -10.30 -13.34 -20.48
CA PRO A 58 -10.35 -12.73 -19.18
C PRO A 58 -10.85 -11.28 -19.27
N VAL A 59 -11.83 -10.93 -18.43
CA VAL A 59 -12.23 -9.54 -18.17
C VAL A 59 -11.32 -8.99 -17.08
N ILE A 60 -10.70 -7.84 -17.34
CA ILE A 60 -9.85 -7.14 -16.39
C ILE A 60 -10.70 -6.08 -15.69
N ILE A 61 -10.70 -6.10 -14.36
CA ILE A 61 -11.39 -5.13 -13.52
C ILE A 61 -10.36 -4.42 -12.66
N LEU A 62 -10.41 -3.09 -12.68
CA LEU A 62 -9.68 -2.22 -11.76
C LEU A 62 -10.57 -1.96 -10.54
N LEU A 63 -10.13 -2.37 -9.34
CA LEU A 63 -10.97 -2.21 -8.14
C LEU A 63 -11.37 -0.75 -7.89
N HIS A 64 -10.50 0.22 -8.18
CA HIS A 64 -10.80 1.64 -8.00
C HIS A 64 -11.82 2.19 -9.02
N GLU A 65 -12.09 1.48 -10.11
CA GLU A 65 -13.14 1.83 -11.09
C GLU A 65 -14.46 1.11 -10.81
N LEU A 66 -14.45 0.10 -9.93
CA LEU A 66 -15.63 -0.69 -9.60
C LEU A 66 -16.69 0.11 -8.80
N SER A 67 -16.25 1.13 -8.06
CA SER A 67 -17.11 1.96 -7.21
C SER A 67 -16.46 3.29 -6.90
N GLU A 68 -17.26 4.35 -6.75
CA GLU A 68 -16.79 5.63 -6.19
C GLU A 68 -16.36 5.51 -4.72
N TYR A 69 -16.78 4.45 -4.03
CA TYR A 69 -16.39 4.21 -2.65
C TYR A 69 -14.98 3.60 -2.57
N GLU A 70 -14.02 4.39 -2.08
CA GLU A 70 -12.60 4.02 -2.00
C GLU A 70 -12.34 2.70 -1.24
N GLY A 71 -13.14 2.38 -0.23
CA GLY A 71 -12.94 1.19 0.63
C GLY A 71 -12.98 -0.16 -0.10
N VAL A 72 -13.38 -0.21 -1.37
CA VAL A 72 -13.31 -1.45 -2.19
C VAL A 72 -11.89 -2.00 -2.35
N TRP A 73 -10.85 -1.21 -2.08
CA TRP A 73 -9.45 -1.67 -2.07
C TRP A 73 -9.20 -2.84 -1.10
N SER A 74 -10.00 -2.95 -0.03
CA SER A 74 -9.91 -4.01 0.98
C SER A 74 -10.69 -5.27 0.61
N ILE A 75 -11.18 -5.37 -0.64
CA ILE A 75 -11.79 -6.56 -1.25
C ILE A 75 -13.13 -6.98 -0.63
N LEU A 76 -13.28 -7.05 0.70
CA LEU A 76 -14.54 -7.36 1.37
C LEU A 76 -15.68 -6.45 0.86
N PRO A 77 -15.56 -5.11 0.84
CA PRO A 77 -16.63 -4.26 0.31
C PRO A 77 -16.87 -4.44 -1.20
N ALA A 78 -15.91 -5.01 -1.93
CA ALA A 78 -16.04 -5.30 -3.35
C ALA A 78 -16.78 -6.63 -3.63
N LEU A 79 -16.78 -7.60 -2.70
CA LEU A 79 -17.36 -8.93 -2.93
C LEU A 79 -18.82 -8.89 -3.40
N PRO A 80 -19.74 -8.10 -2.79
CA PRO A 80 -21.11 -8.01 -3.27
C PRO A 80 -21.23 -7.45 -4.69
N LEU A 81 -20.39 -6.47 -5.05
CA LEU A 81 -20.37 -5.87 -6.38
C LEU A 81 -19.87 -6.87 -7.43
N LEU A 82 -18.81 -7.61 -7.10
CA LEU A 82 -18.23 -8.63 -7.95
C LEU A 82 -19.18 -9.81 -8.16
N SER A 83 -19.83 -10.26 -7.08
CA SER A 83 -20.83 -11.33 -7.13
C SER A 83 -22.02 -10.93 -8.01
N ALA A 84 -22.58 -9.74 -7.78
CA ALA A 84 -23.72 -9.25 -8.54
C ALA A 84 -23.41 -9.05 -10.03
N SER A 85 -22.22 -8.54 -10.35
CA SER A 85 -21.84 -8.19 -11.73
C SER A 85 -21.35 -9.39 -12.53
N TYR A 86 -20.59 -10.30 -11.90
CA TYR A 86 -19.83 -11.34 -12.62
C TYR A 86 -20.08 -12.75 -12.10
N GLY A 87 -20.70 -12.94 -10.92
CA GLY A 87 -20.82 -14.26 -10.27
C GLY A 87 -21.53 -15.34 -11.09
N ARG A 88 -22.42 -14.95 -12.01
CA ARG A 88 -23.11 -15.89 -12.92
C ARG A 88 -22.32 -16.24 -14.18
N GLN A 89 -21.33 -15.42 -14.54
CA GLN A 89 -20.60 -15.50 -15.82
C GLN A 89 -19.17 -15.99 -15.63
N ALA A 90 -18.53 -15.65 -14.52
CA ALA A 90 -17.18 -16.05 -14.18
C ALA A 90 -17.20 -17.39 -13.45
N SER A 91 -16.27 -18.28 -13.78
CA SER A 91 -15.98 -19.48 -12.96
C SER A 91 -14.94 -19.21 -11.87
N TRP A 92 -14.06 -18.25 -12.14
CA TRP A 92 -12.92 -17.91 -11.29
C TRP A 92 -12.73 -16.39 -11.22
N PHE A 93 -12.28 -15.96 -10.06
CA PHE A 93 -11.88 -14.59 -9.77
C PHE A 93 -10.42 -14.62 -9.33
N PHE A 94 -9.52 -14.07 -10.14
CA PHE A 94 -8.08 -14.06 -9.88
C PHE A 94 -7.60 -12.64 -9.54
N PHE A 95 -7.08 -12.45 -8.34
CA PHE A 95 -6.64 -11.16 -7.80
C PHE A 95 -5.12 -11.05 -7.89
N ILE A 96 -4.63 -9.94 -8.44
CA ILE A 96 -3.20 -9.66 -8.62
C ILE A 96 -2.85 -8.20 -8.32
N GLU A 97 -1.57 -7.95 -8.06
CA GLU A 97 -1.00 -6.60 -7.91
C GLU A 97 -0.60 -6.01 -9.27
N GLU A 98 -0.44 -4.68 -9.32
CA GLU A 98 -0.14 -3.92 -10.55
C GLU A 98 1.09 -4.43 -11.30
N GLU A 99 2.11 -4.86 -10.56
CA GLU A 99 3.41 -5.29 -11.08
C GLU A 99 3.51 -6.83 -11.24
N THR A 100 2.39 -7.54 -11.09
CA THR A 100 2.31 -8.98 -11.34
C THR A 100 2.15 -9.27 -12.84
N THR A 101 3.13 -9.97 -13.42
CA THR A 101 3.02 -10.52 -14.78
C THR A 101 2.35 -11.88 -14.73
N VAL A 102 1.41 -12.12 -15.66
CA VAL A 102 0.62 -13.35 -15.73
C VAL A 102 0.83 -14.07 -17.06
N THR A 103 1.15 -15.36 -17.00
CA THR A 103 1.10 -16.28 -18.15
C THR A 103 -0.27 -16.93 -18.19
N LEU A 104 -1.19 -16.36 -18.99
CA LEU A 104 -2.60 -16.74 -19.00
C LEU A 104 -2.84 -18.24 -19.20
N ALA A 105 -2.14 -18.85 -20.16
CA ALA A 105 -2.27 -20.29 -20.44
C ALA A 105 -1.88 -21.16 -19.22
N ALA A 106 -0.84 -20.76 -18.48
CA ALA A 106 -0.40 -21.48 -17.29
C ALA A 106 -1.40 -21.32 -16.13
N VAL A 107 -1.94 -20.11 -15.92
CA VAL A 107 -3.01 -19.90 -14.93
C VAL A 107 -4.25 -20.72 -15.26
N LEU A 108 -4.69 -20.72 -16.53
CA LEU A 108 -5.83 -21.53 -16.96
C LEU A 108 -5.57 -23.03 -16.77
N GLN A 109 -4.37 -23.51 -17.07
CA GLN A 109 -3.97 -24.89 -16.83
C GLN A 109 -4.05 -25.24 -15.33
N VAL A 110 -3.56 -24.36 -14.46
CA VAL A 110 -3.64 -24.50 -13.00
C VAL A 110 -5.08 -24.57 -12.52
N LEU A 111 -5.92 -23.60 -12.93
CA LEU A 111 -7.32 -23.51 -12.50
C LEU A 111 -8.17 -24.68 -13.02
N SER A 112 -7.83 -25.24 -14.18
CA SER A 112 -8.55 -26.40 -14.74
C SER A 112 -8.44 -27.68 -13.89
N ARG A 113 -7.51 -27.73 -12.93
CA ARG A 113 -7.34 -28.86 -12.00
C ARG A 113 -8.41 -28.91 -10.91
N TYR A 114 -9.15 -27.82 -10.69
CA TYR A 114 -10.09 -27.67 -9.59
C TYR A 114 -11.53 -27.61 -10.11
N GLN A 115 -12.45 -28.29 -9.42
CA GLN A 115 -13.85 -28.35 -9.85
C GLN A 115 -14.54 -27.00 -9.63
N VAL A 116 -15.11 -26.43 -10.69
CA VAL A 116 -15.68 -25.07 -10.66
C VAL A 116 -16.96 -24.96 -9.83
N GLN A 117 -17.62 -26.07 -9.49
CA GLN A 117 -18.81 -26.10 -8.62
C GLN A 117 -18.46 -26.12 -7.13
N GLU A 118 -17.20 -26.34 -6.78
CA GLU A 118 -16.74 -26.40 -5.39
C GLU A 118 -16.15 -25.06 -4.92
N GLU A 119 -16.03 -24.90 -3.61
CA GLU A 119 -15.44 -23.71 -2.99
C GLU A 119 -13.92 -23.83 -2.90
N TRP A 120 -13.21 -22.98 -3.64
CA TRP A 120 -11.75 -22.99 -3.70
C TRP A 120 -11.17 -21.63 -3.36
N PHE A 121 -10.22 -21.63 -2.42
CA PHE A 121 -9.34 -20.51 -2.13
C PHE A 121 -7.90 -20.91 -2.46
N LEU A 122 -7.35 -20.35 -3.53
CA LEU A 122 -6.07 -20.77 -4.12
C LEU A 122 -5.04 -19.65 -4.02
N GLY A 123 -3.79 -19.96 -3.72
CA GLY A 123 -2.73 -18.94 -3.66
C GLY A 123 -1.36 -19.51 -3.32
N ARG A 124 -0.32 -18.68 -3.47
CA ARG A 124 0.96 -18.97 -2.79
C ARG A 124 0.79 -18.70 -1.30
N ARG A 125 1.13 -19.68 -0.48
CA ARG A 125 0.95 -19.60 0.98
C ARG A 125 2.07 -18.80 1.64
N LEU A 126 1.69 -17.74 2.35
CA LEU A 126 2.45 -17.08 3.40
C LEU A 126 1.97 -17.56 4.77
N HIS A 127 2.80 -17.34 5.78
CA HIS A 127 2.50 -17.59 7.19
C HIS A 127 3.37 -16.70 8.06
N ASP A 128 3.00 -16.56 9.32
CA ASP A 128 3.81 -15.86 10.29
C ASP A 128 4.83 -16.80 10.93
N ASN A 129 6.02 -16.27 11.21
CA ASN A 129 7.04 -16.97 11.98
C ASN A 129 6.84 -16.82 13.49
N GLU A 130 6.24 -15.71 13.93
CA GLU A 130 5.94 -15.39 15.32
C GLU A 130 4.57 -14.72 15.46
N ALA A 131 4.01 -14.73 16.67
CA ALA A 131 2.74 -14.09 16.93
C ALA A 131 2.85 -12.57 16.70
N SER A 132 2.14 -12.07 15.70
CA SER A 132 2.29 -10.70 15.23
C SER A 132 1.20 -9.76 15.73
N ILE A 133 1.59 -8.52 16.05
CA ILE A 133 0.65 -7.46 16.46
C ILE A 133 -0.29 -7.06 15.31
N ILE A 134 0.17 -7.07 14.06
CA ILE A 134 -0.66 -6.70 12.91
C ILE A 134 -1.77 -7.73 12.63
N HIS A 135 -1.64 -8.94 13.20
CA HIS A 135 -2.66 -9.99 13.16
C HIS A 135 -3.36 -10.19 14.52
N HIS A 136 -3.24 -9.21 15.42
CA HIS A 136 -3.84 -9.23 16.77
C HIS A 136 -3.50 -10.51 17.56
N TYR A 137 -2.30 -11.06 17.36
CA TYR A 137 -1.85 -12.31 17.98
C TYR A 137 -2.76 -13.52 17.70
N ALA A 138 -3.50 -13.49 16.58
CA ALA A 138 -4.21 -14.66 16.08
C ALA A 138 -3.24 -15.82 15.90
N PHE A 139 -3.67 -17.03 16.28
CA PHE A 139 -2.85 -18.25 16.23
C PHE A 139 -1.52 -18.14 17.01
N SER A 140 -1.47 -17.36 18.09
CA SER A 140 -0.24 -17.14 18.87
C SER A 140 0.43 -18.40 19.44
N GLU A 141 -0.31 -19.50 19.64
CA GLU A 141 0.25 -20.78 20.07
C GLU A 141 0.99 -21.53 18.94
N ASP A 142 0.58 -21.33 17.68
CA ASP A 142 1.21 -21.91 16.50
C ASP A 142 0.98 -20.99 15.27
N PRO A 143 1.79 -19.92 15.12
CA PRO A 143 1.62 -18.94 14.04
C PRO A 143 1.75 -19.54 12.63
N ILE A 144 2.47 -20.66 12.50
CA ILE A 144 2.72 -21.36 11.24
C ILE A 144 1.46 -22.13 10.79
N SER A 145 0.56 -22.47 11.71
CA SER A 145 -0.65 -23.26 11.43
C SER A 145 -1.60 -22.59 10.43
N PHE A 146 -1.62 -21.25 10.39
CA PHE A 146 -2.50 -20.48 9.53
C PHE A 146 -1.77 -19.98 8.28
N GLY A 147 -2.46 -20.01 7.14
CA GLY A 147 -1.89 -19.63 5.85
C GLY A 147 -2.77 -18.62 5.14
N TYR A 148 -2.14 -17.58 4.60
CA TYR A 148 -2.81 -16.51 3.84
C TYR A 148 -2.07 -16.25 2.53
N PRO A 149 -2.73 -15.67 1.51
CA PRO A 149 -2.17 -15.58 0.18
C PRO A 149 -1.07 -14.53 0.10
N ASP A 150 -0.06 -14.79 -0.73
CA ASP A 150 0.90 -13.80 -1.19
C ASP A 150 0.25 -12.92 -2.29
N PRO A 151 0.00 -11.62 -2.06
CA PRO A 151 -0.62 -10.76 -3.05
C PRO A 151 0.22 -10.61 -4.32
N ALA A 152 1.55 -10.57 -4.21
CA ALA A 152 2.46 -10.40 -5.33
C ALA A 152 2.43 -11.58 -6.30
N ALA A 153 2.23 -12.79 -5.78
CA ALA A 153 2.10 -14.01 -6.57
C ALA A 153 0.71 -14.17 -7.21
N GLY A 154 -0.29 -13.45 -6.71
CA GLY A 154 -1.68 -13.60 -7.09
C GLY A 154 -2.39 -14.77 -6.38
N TRP A 155 -3.71 -14.68 -6.31
CA TRP A 155 -4.57 -15.67 -5.66
C TRP A 155 -5.96 -15.71 -6.27
N ALA A 156 -6.67 -16.84 -6.13
CA ALA A 156 -7.95 -17.07 -6.80
C ALA A 156 -9.05 -17.50 -5.83
N LEU A 157 -10.28 -17.10 -6.15
CA LEU A 157 -11.51 -17.65 -5.59
C LEU A 157 -12.35 -18.30 -6.69
N SER A 158 -12.94 -19.46 -6.40
CA SER A 158 -14.02 -19.98 -7.24
C SER A 158 -15.28 -19.13 -7.09
N ALA A 159 -16.12 -19.10 -8.13
CA ALA A 159 -17.35 -18.34 -8.10
C ALA A 159 -18.33 -18.75 -6.98
N PRO A 160 -18.54 -20.04 -6.66
CA PRO A 160 -19.36 -20.45 -5.52
C PRO A 160 -18.86 -19.87 -4.20
N LEU A 161 -17.54 -19.88 -3.96
CA LEU A 161 -16.96 -19.31 -2.76
C LEU A 161 -17.17 -17.80 -2.71
N LEU A 162 -16.88 -17.07 -3.80
CA LEU A 162 -17.10 -15.62 -3.84
C LEU A 162 -18.56 -15.26 -3.57
N GLN A 163 -19.52 -16.02 -4.12
CA GLN A 163 -20.94 -15.81 -3.90
C GLN A 163 -21.30 -15.99 -2.42
N ARG A 164 -20.88 -17.09 -1.78
CA ARG A 164 -21.14 -17.34 -0.35
C ARG A 164 -20.58 -16.21 0.52
N LEU A 165 -19.36 -15.77 0.26
CA LEU A 165 -18.72 -14.67 0.99
C LEU A 165 -19.48 -13.35 0.82
N ALA A 166 -19.92 -13.04 -0.40
CA ALA A 166 -20.71 -11.85 -0.68
C ALA A 166 -22.07 -11.85 0.04
N GLU A 167 -22.76 -12.99 0.08
CA GLU A 167 -24.02 -13.17 0.81
C GLU A 167 -23.81 -13.04 2.33
N ARG A 168 -22.76 -13.66 2.86
CA ARG A 168 -22.42 -13.59 4.28
C ARG A 168 -22.14 -12.16 4.74
N LEU A 169 -21.44 -11.36 3.92
CA LEU A 169 -21.12 -9.98 4.26
C LEU A 169 -22.35 -9.08 4.41
N GLN A 170 -23.49 -9.45 3.80
CA GLN A 170 -24.74 -8.70 3.93
C GLN A 170 -25.49 -8.98 5.24
N HIS A 171 -25.19 -10.09 5.90
CA HIS A 171 -25.96 -10.58 7.05
C HIS A 171 -25.15 -10.60 8.36
N GLU A 172 -23.83 -10.62 8.27
CA GLU A 172 -22.95 -10.67 9.43
C GLU A 172 -22.16 -9.38 9.64
N ASN A 173 -21.98 -9.03 10.92
CA ASN A 173 -21.04 -7.99 11.30
C ASN A 173 -19.61 -8.55 11.31
N LEU A 174 -18.66 -7.75 10.84
CA LEU A 174 -17.25 -8.07 10.98
C LEU A 174 -16.82 -8.04 12.45
N LYS A 175 -15.81 -8.85 12.80
CA LYS A 175 -15.24 -8.92 14.15
C LYS A 175 -14.40 -7.70 14.52
N SER A 176 -13.93 -6.96 13.53
CA SER A 176 -13.08 -5.78 13.68
C SER A 176 -13.57 -4.71 12.71
N ASP A 177 -13.60 -3.46 13.19
CA ASP A 177 -13.82 -2.29 12.34
C ASP A 177 -12.54 -1.88 11.60
N PHE A 178 -11.37 -2.36 12.04
CA PHE A 178 -10.09 -2.03 11.43
C PHE A 178 -9.72 -3.01 10.33
N THR A 179 -9.17 -2.48 9.24
CA THR A 179 -8.48 -3.19 8.17
C THR A 179 -7.00 -2.83 8.23
N ILE A 180 -6.17 -3.74 8.71
CA ILE A 180 -4.74 -3.58 9.00
C ILE A 180 -3.92 -4.38 7.99
N ASP A 181 -4.09 -5.70 7.98
CA ASP A 181 -3.45 -6.59 7.01
C ASP A 181 -4.48 -7.38 6.20
N LEU A 182 -4.81 -6.81 5.03
CA LEU A 182 -5.87 -7.34 4.18
C LEU A 182 -5.70 -8.82 3.84
N LYS A 183 -4.48 -9.27 3.51
CA LYS A 183 -4.24 -10.65 3.06
C LYS A 183 -4.53 -11.66 4.18
N HIS A 184 -4.19 -11.32 5.42
CA HIS A 184 -4.53 -12.13 6.58
C HIS A 184 -6.02 -12.05 6.91
N GLU A 185 -6.60 -10.85 6.87
CA GLU A 185 -8.02 -10.62 7.16
C GLU A 185 -8.97 -11.32 6.18
N ILE A 186 -8.68 -11.28 4.87
CA ILE A 186 -9.49 -11.98 3.86
C ILE A 186 -9.40 -13.50 4.07
N ALA A 187 -8.22 -14.01 4.41
CA ALA A 187 -8.04 -15.43 4.71
C ALA A 187 -8.82 -15.85 5.96
N LEU A 188 -8.82 -15.02 7.03
CA LEU A 188 -9.62 -15.26 8.23
C LEU A 188 -11.12 -15.25 7.92
N TYR A 189 -11.56 -14.30 7.10
CA TYR A 189 -12.95 -14.18 6.70
C TYR A 189 -13.41 -15.42 5.93
N ILE A 190 -12.59 -15.90 4.98
CA ILE A 190 -12.84 -17.12 4.20
C ILE A 190 -12.86 -18.37 5.07
N TRP A 191 -11.90 -18.48 5.99
CA TRP A 191 -11.74 -19.67 6.84
C TRP A 191 -12.88 -19.85 7.84
N GLU A 192 -13.50 -18.76 8.31
CA GLU A 192 -14.73 -18.79 9.11
C GLU A 192 -14.65 -19.74 10.32
N GLU A 193 -13.63 -19.57 11.16
CA GLU A 193 -13.42 -20.43 12.34
C GLU A 193 -13.37 -21.94 12.02
N GLY A 194 -13.07 -22.32 10.78
CA GLY A 194 -13.01 -23.71 10.33
C GLY A 194 -14.21 -24.17 9.51
N ASN A 195 -15.24 -23.36 9.35
CA ASN A 195 -16.41 -23.69 8.54
C ASN A 195 -16.20 -23.47 7.03
N GLY A 196 -15.22 -22.64 6.66
CA GLY A 196 -14.86 -22.38 5.28
C GLY A 196 -13.54 -23.02 4.84
N PRO A 197 -13.21 -22.96 3.54
CA PRO A 197 -12.00 -23.57 3.02
C PRO A 197 -10.74 -22.87 3.53
N LYS A 198 -9.70 -23.65 3.83
CA LYS A 198 -8.35 -23.12 4.04
C LYS A 198 -7.71 -22.76 2.69
N LEU A 199 -6.71 -21.87 2.71
CA LEU A 199 -5.90 -21.59 1.53
C LEU A 199 -5.24 -22.88 1.02
N THR A 200 -5.53 -23.22 -0.23
CA THR A 200 -4.88 -24.31 -0.95
C THR A 200 -3.65 -23.75 -1.66
N ALA A 201 -2.48 -24.29 -1.32
CA ALA A 201 -1.22 -23.84 -1.88
C ALA A 201 -1.11 -24.18 -3.38
N VAL A 202 -0.77 -23.18 -4.18
CA VAL A 202 -0.52 -23.31 -5.62
C VAL A 202 0.94 -22.94 -5.92
N PRO A 203 1.82 -23.92 -6.16
CA PRO A 203 3.26 -23.66 -6.34
C PRO A 203 3.58 -22.87 -7.62
N GLU A 204 2.70 -22.92 -8.62
CA GLU A 204 2.84 -22.19 -9.88
C GLU A 204 2.53 -20.70 -9.75
N PHE A 205 1.92 -20.26 -8.65
CA PHE A 205 1.79 -18.83 -8.38
C PHE A 205 3.08 -18.35 -7.70
N CYS A 206 3.86 -17.55 -8.40
CA CYS A 206 5.20 -17.18 -7.99
C CYS A 206 5.40 -15.67 -7.93
N THR A 207 6.37 -15.27 -7.11
CA THR A 207 6.94 -13.91 -7.15
C THR A 207 8.22 -13.89 -7.98
N GLU A 208 9.01 -14.96 -7.91
CA GLU A 208 10.26 -15.11 -8.66
C GLU A 208 10.07 -15.94 -9.93
N GLN A 209 10.88 -15.65 -10.95
CA GLN A 209 10.85 -16.36 -12.23
C GLN A 209 11.43 -17.78 -12.08
N ARG A 210 10.60 -18.80 -12.32
CA ARG A 210 10.98 -20.22 -12.48
C ARG A 210 10.24 -20.82 -13.67
N ASP A 211 10.67 -22.00 -14.13
CA ASP A 211 10.16 -22.62 -15.37
C ASP A 211 8.67 -23.01 -15.29
N ASP A 212 8.16 -23.31 -14.10
CA ASP A 212 6.79 -23.73 -13.80
C ASP A 212 5.88 -22.59 -13.34
N CYS A 213 6.38 -21.36 -13.31
CA CYS A 213 5.63 -20.22 -12.79
C CYS A 213 4.59 -19.69 -13.78
N ALA A 214 3.34 -19.64 -13.32
CA ALA A 214 2.21 -19.00 -13.99
C ALA A 214 2.18 -17.48 -13.76
N THR A 215 2.74 -17.02 -12.64
CA THR A 215 2.88 -15.59 -12.31
C THR A 215 4.29 -15.25 -11.87
N THR A 216 4.67 -13.98 -12.03
CA THR A 216 5.92 -13.42 -11.51
C THR A 216 5.71 -11.97 -11.12
N PHE A 217 6.49 -11.46 -10.18
CA PHE A 217 6.39 -10.09 -9.69
C PHE A 217 7.70 -9.33 -9.94
N THR A 218 7.62 -8.06 -10.32
CA THR A 218 8.80 -7.25 -10.68
C THR A 218 9.37 -6.51 -9.47
N THR A 219 8.65 -5.53 -8.94
CA THR A 219 9.08 -4.69 -7.83
C THR A 219 7.93 -3.85 -7.28
N TYR A 220 8.00 -3.53 -5.99
CA TYR A 220 7.15 -2.50 -5.38
C TYR A 220 7.77 -1.10 -5.40
N LEU A 221 9.05 -0.97 -5.80
CA LEU A 221 9.75 0.31 -5.96
C LEU A 221 10.01 0.58 -7.44
N PRO A 222 9.04 1.16 -8.18
CA PRO A 222 9.19 1.44 -9.61
C PRO A 222 10.30 2.45 -9.89
N ASN A 223 10.81 2.43 -11.13
CA ASN A 223 11.81 3.38 -11.60
C ASN A 223 11.15 4.44 -12.47
N CYS A 224 10.81 5.59 -11.87
CA CYS A 224 10.15 6.71 -12.55
C CYS A 224 11.13 7.83 -12.96
N GLY A 225 12.44 7.55 -12.97
CA GLY A 225 13.50 8.51 -13.28
C GLY A 225 14.34 8.87 -12.05
N ASP A 226 15.06 9.99 -12.14
CA ASP A 226 15.98 10.42 -11.09
C ASP A 226 15.23 10.74 -9.78
N PRO A 227 15.77 10.42 -8.60
CA PRO A 227 15.10 10.70 -7.33
C PRO A 227 14.70 12.18 -7.18
N VAL A 228 13.65 12.45 -6.41
CA VAL A 228 13.33 13.82 -5.95
C VAL A 228 14.54 14.40 -5.21
N LEU A 229 14.82 15.71 -5.30
CA LEU A 229 15.99 16.28 -4.63
C LEU A 229 15.80 16.33 -3.11
N LYS A 230 16.89 16.22 -2.34
CA LYS A 230 16.85 16.30 -0.86
C LYS A 230 16.14 17.56 -0.34
N LYS A 231 16.31 18.70 -1.04
CA LYS A 231 15.71 19.99 -0.66
C LYS A 231 14.19 20.08 -0.93
N ASP A 232 13.65 19.17 -1.73
CA ASP A 232 12.22 19.16 -2.10
C ASP A 232 11.41 18.28 -1.13
N VAL A 233 12.07 17.62 -0.17
CA VAL A 233 11.43 16.84 0.89
C VAL A 233 11.76 17.46 2.25
N PHE A 234 10.73 17.99 2.92
CA PHE A 234 10.84 18.48 4.29
C PHE A 234 10.45 17.36 5.27
N VAL A 235 11.35 17.05 6.20
CA VAL A 235 11.13 16.01 7.20
C VAL A 235 10.75 16.63 8.55
N ALA A 236 9.60 16.24 9.06
CA ALA A 236 9.09 16.64 10.37
C ALA A 236 9.13 15.43 11.31
N VAL A 237 10.02 15.48 12.31
CA VAL A 237 10.15 14.41 13.31
C VAL A 237 9.35 14.77 14.55
N LYS A 238 8.28 14.04 14.85
CA LYS A 238 7.54 14.18 16.10
C LYS A 238 8.32 13.52 17.23
N THR A 239 8.63 14.28 18.27
CA THR A 239 9.27 13.78 19.50
C THR A 239 8.70 14.48 20.73
N CYS A 240 9.23 14.15 21.91
CA CYS A 240 8.98 14.86 23.16
C CYS A 240 10.20 14.78 24.08
N ARG A 241 10.23 15.62 25.11
CA ARG A 241 11.34 15.72 26.08
C ARG A 241 11.82 14.36 26.59
N LYS A 242 10.88 13.43 26.82
CA LYS A 242 11.16 12.07 27.31
C LYS A 242 12.11 11.29 26.40
N PHE A 243 12.05 11.52 25.09
CA PHE A 243 12.72 10.70 24.09
C PHE A 243 13.96 11.36 23.48
N HIS A 244 14.30 12.58 23.91
CA HIS A 244 15.51 13.29 23.47
C HIS A 244 16.78 12.46 23.67
N SER A 245 16.92 11.75 24.79
CA SER A 245 18.12 10.96 25.10
C SER A 245 18.12 9.54 24.57
N GLU A 246 16.97 9.00 24.17
CA GLU A 246 16.82 7.57 23.84
C GLU A 246 16.53 7.32 22.35
N ARG A 247 15.62 8.11 21.75
CA ARG A 247 15.14 7.84 20.38
C ARG A 247 15.78 8.74 19.35
N VAL A 248 15.89 10.04 19.65
CA VAL A 248 16.54 11.00 18.75
C VAL A 248 17.99 10.62 18.39
N PRO A 249 18.82 10.09 19.30
CA PRO A 249 20.17 9.65 18.95
C PRO A 249 20.18 8.53 17.89
N VAL A 250 19.14 7.70 17.85
CA VAL A 250 18.99 6.67 16.81
C VAL A 250 18.71 7.31 15.45
N VAL A 251 17.82 8.30 15.39
CA VAL A 251 17.55 9.08 14.17
C VAL A 251 18.85 9.71 13.64
N LYS A 252 19.62 10.34 14.54
CA LYS A 252 20.96 10.91 14.27
C LYS A 252 21.97 9.89 13.74
N ALA A 253 21.99 8.70 14.34
CA ALA A 253 22.92 7.63 13.98
C ALA A 253 22.55 6.89 12.68
N THR A 254 21.34 7.08 12.17
CA THR A 254 20.80 6.32 11.03
C THR A 254 20.54 7.22 9.83
N TRP A 255 19.30 7.68 9.65
CA TRP A 255 18.79 8.24 8.42
C TRP A 255 18.77 9.78 8.36
N GLU A 256 19.00 10.49 9.47
CA GLU A 256 18.99 11.97 9.50
C GLU A 256 19.96 12.57 8.47
N LYS A 257 21.14 11.96 8.31
CA LYS A 257 22.19 12.41 7.37
C LYS A 257 21.72 12.48 5.91
N ASP A 258 20.65 11.77 5.57
CA ASP A 258 20.09 11.74 4.22
C ASP A 258 19.01 12.81 3.99
N ALA A 259 18.57 13.50 5.06
CA ALA A 259 17.59 14.58 4.97
C ALA A 259 18.26 15.89 4.52
N GLY A 260 17.63 16.58 3.56
CA GLY A 260 18.05 17.93 3.16
C GLY A 260 17.46 19.02 4.04
N LEU A 261 16.19 18.87 4.42
CA LEU A 261 15.46 19.77 5.29
C LEU A 261 14.80 18.94 6.39
N LEU A 262 15.12 19.23 7.65
CA LEU A 262 14.59 18.48 8.79
C LEU A 262 14.39 19.37 10.01
N GLU A 263 13.30 19.15 10.73
CA GLU A 263 13.07 19.74 12.05
C GLU A 263 12.51 18.71 13.03
N TYR A 264 12.98 18.79 14.27
CA TYR A 264 12.44 18.02 15.40
C TYR A 264 11.37 18.83 16.11
N TYR A 265 10.18 18.28 16.24
CA TYR A 265 9.04 18.91 16.91
C TYR A 265 8.80 18.29 18.28
N SER A 266 9.11 19.06 19.32
CA SER A 266 9.02 18.63 20.71
C SER A 266 8.13 19.56 21.53
N ASP A 267 7.71 19.11 22.71
CA ASP A 267 7.02 19.96 23.68
C ASP A 267 7.95 21.00 24.31
N VAL A 268 9.27 20.74 24.33
CA VAL A 268 10.28 21.67 24.85
C VAL A 268 11.39 21.97 23.83
N PRO A 269 11.90 23.22 23.77
CA PRO A 269 13.13 23.54 23.06
C PRO A 269 14.34 22.89 23.75
N ASP A 270 15.24 22.34 22.95
CA ASP A 270 16.52 21.78 23.35
C ASP A 270 17.57 22.28 22.35
N ALA A 271 18.71 22.79 22.82
CA ALA A 271 19.75 23.29 21.92
C ALA A 271 20.68 22.17 21.43
N SER A 272 20.76 21.05 22.17
CA SER A 272 21.62 19.90 21.83
C SER A 272 21.02 19.01 20.74
N ILE A 273 19.69 19.02 20.67
CA ILE A 273 18.86 18.49 19.60
C ILE A 273 18.02 19.68 19.22
N PRO A 274 18.31 20.44 18.16
CA PRO A 274 17.65 21.72 17.87
C PRO A 274 16.15 21.55 17.63
N THR A 275 15.39 21.35 18.71
CA THR A 275 13.96 21.06 18.69
C THR A 275 13.18 22.36 18.64
N ILE A 276 12.10 22.33 17.87
CA ILE A 276 11.15 23.41 17.72
C ILE A 276 9.93 23.07 18.56
N SER A 277 9.59 23.94 19.52
CA SER A 277 8.30 23.91 20.20
C SER A 277 7.31 24.79 19.46
N LEU A 278 6.16 24.22 19.09
CA LEU A 278 5.06 24.93 18.44
C LEU A 278 3.97 25.36 19.43
N GLY A 279 4.27 25.32 20.74
CA GLY A 279 3.31 25.66 21.79
C GLY A 279 2.23 24.60 22.05
N VAL A 280 2.39 23.39 21.51
CA VAL A 280 1.49 22.26 21.75
C VAL A 280 2.12 21.31 22.77
N PRO A 281 1.47 21.05 23.92
CA PRO A 281 1.97 20.10 24.92
C PRO A 281 2.09 18.67 24.39
N ASN A 282 2.92 17.85 25.06
CA ASN A 282 2.93 16.42 24.79
C ASN A 282 1.67 15.73 25.36
N THR A 283 1.22 14.69 24.68
CA THR A 283 0.04 13.87 25.00
C THR A 283 0.43 12.39 25.03
N GLU A 284 -0.40 11.51 25.58
CA GLU A 284 -0.09 10.07 25.69
C GLU A 284 -0.81 9.18 24.66
N ARG A 285 -1.95 9.61 24.12
CA ARG A 285 -2.83 8.76 23.29
C ARG A 285 -2.81 9.06 21.79
N GLY A 286 -2.63 10.32 21.42
CA GLY A 286 -2.62 10.77 20.03
C GLY A 286 -2.03 12.16 19.94
N HIS A 287 -1.65 12.61 18.75
CA HIS A 287 -0.83 13.81 18.57
C HIS A 287 -1.41 14.79 17.55
N CYS A 288 -2.74 14.80 17.37
CA CYS A 288 -3.41 15.60 16.35
C CYS A 288 -3.05 17.09 16.41
N GLY A 289 -3.07 17.70 17.60
CA GLY A 289 -2.74 19.11 17.76
C GLY A 289 -1.32 19.43 17.27
N LYS A 290 -0.35 18.57 17.62
CA LYS A 290 1.05 18.70 17.20
C LYS A 290 1.18 18.54 15.69
N THR A 291 0.51 17.55 15.11
CA THR A 291 0.49 17.31 13.66
C THR A 291 -0.10 18.49 12.89
N PHE A 292 -1.23 19.06 13.32
CA PHE A 292 -1.79 20.26 12.68
C PHE A 292 -0.91 21.50 12.83
N ALA A 293 -0.18 21.64 13.95
CA ALA A 293 0.80 22.71 14.10
C ALA A 293 1.98 22.55 13.12
N ILE A 294 2.46 21.32 12.90
CA ILE A 294 3.49 20.98 11.90
C ILE A 294 2.99 21.32 10.49
N LEU A 295 1.77 20.95 10.14
CA LEU A 295 1.17 21.25 8.82
C LEU A 295 1.15 22.76 8.56
N ARG A 296 0.73 23.57 9.54
CA ARG A 296 0.72 25.04 9.43
C ARG A 296 2.13 25.60 9.27
N ARG A 297 3.09 25.06 10.02
CA ARG A 297 4.49 25.47 9.92
C ARG A 297 5.09 25.15 8.55
N PHE A 298 4.80 23.98 7.99
CA PHE A 298 5.26 23.58 6.65
C PHE A 298 4.79 24.54 5.53
N LEU A 299 3.62 25.17 5.68
CA LEU A 299 3.12 26.19 4.75
C LEU A 299 3.57 27.62 5.08
N SER A 300 4.24 27.84 6.21
CA SER A 300 4.67 29.17 6.63
C SER A 300 5.80 29.70 5.73
N GLN A 301 5.87 31.02 5.59
CA GLN A 301 6.88 31.70 4.76
C GLN A 301 8.29 31.65 5.35
N THR A 302 8.45 31.19 6.60
CA THR A 302 9.74 31.12 7.30
C THR A 302 10.53 29.87 6.96
N LEU A 303 9.89 28.85 6.38
CA LEU A 303 10.56 27.62 5.94
C LEU A 303 10.89 27.67 4.44
N PRO A 304 11.96 26.98 4.01
CA PRO A 304 12.21 26.74 2.59
C PRO A 304 11.01 26.06 1.93
N LYS A 305 10.74 26.42 0.68
CA LYS A 305 9.71 25.74 -0.12
C LYS A 305 10.21 24.36 -0.50
N ALA A 306 9.53 23.34 0.00
CA ALA A 306 9.69 21.94 -0.37
C ALA A 306 8.36 21.38 -0.87
N ASP A 307 8.40 20.50 -1.86
CA ASP A 307 7.21 19.95 -2.52
C ASP A 307 6.51 18.88 -1.68
N TRP A 308 7.29 18.16 -0.87
CA TRP A 308 6.82 17.05 -0.05
C TRP A 308 7.08 17.32 1.44
N LEU A 309 6.11 16.94 2.27
CA LEU A 309 6.23 16.85 3.72
C LEU A 309 6.21 15.38 4.12
N LEU A 310 7.27 14.92 4.76
CA LEU A 310 7.31 13.64 5.47
C LEU A 310 7.11 13.91 6.96
N ILE A 311 6.10 13.31 7.58
CA ILE A 311 5.88 13.32 9.03
C ILE A 311 6.20 11.91 9.55
N VAL A 312 7.10 11.81 10.52
CA VAL A 312 7.51 10.55 11.16
C VAL A 312 7.57 10.70 12.67
N ASP A 313 7.41 9.59 13.38
CA ASP A 313 7.67 9.51 14.81
C ASP A 313 9.18 9.28 15.07
N ASP A 314 9.66 9.65 16.26
CA ASP A 314 11.07 9.52 16.65
C ASP A 314 11.57 8.08 16.80
N ASP A 315 10.67 7.09 16.75
CA ASP A 315 10.95 5.66 16.68
C ASP A 315 10.65 5.02 15.33
N THR A 316 10.49 5.84 14.28
CA THR A 316 10.41 5.39 12.88
C THR A 316 11.81 5.24 12.28
N LEU A 317 12.07 4.11 11.65
CA LEU A 317 13.25 3.91 10.80
C LEU A 317 12.83 4.07 9.34
N ILE A 318 13.54 4.91 8.57
CA ILE A 318 13.17 5.20 7.18
C ILE A 318 14.36 5.33 6.24
N SER A 319 14.24 4.82 5.02
CA SER A 319 15.18 5.01 3.92
C SER A 319 14.75 6.21 3.06
N LEU A 320 15.33 7.38 3.34
CA LEU A 320 15.06 8.59 2.55
C LEU A 320 15.47 8.47 1.07
N PRO A 321 16.57 7.78 0.69
CA PRO A 321 16.88 7.53 -0.73
C PRO A 321 15.78 6.76 -1.47
N ARG A 322 15.26 5.67 -0.88
CA ARG A 322 14.16 4.88 -1.46
C ARG A 322 12.86 5.69 -1.52
N LEU A 323 12.57 6.46 -0.47
CA LEU A 323 11.43 7.39 -0.47
C LEU A 323 11.52 8.37 -1.64
N ARG A 324 12.65 9.04 -1.83
CA ARG A 324 12.84 10.02 -2.92
C ARG A 324 12.70 9.40 -4.31
N ARG A 325 13.08 8.13 -4.47
CA ARG A 325 12.81 7.35 -5.70
C ARG A 325 11.32 7.10 -5.90
N LEU A 326 10.60 6.68 -4.86
CA LEU A 326 9.16 6.47 -4.93
C LEU A 326 8.42 7.78 -5.24
N LEU A 327 8.76 8.89 -4.58
CA LEU A 327 8.11 10.18 -4.77
C LEU A 327 8.25 10.73 -6.19
N ARG A 328 9.26 10.31 -6.96
CA ARG A 328 9.39 10.69 -8.37
C ARG A 328 8.22 10.19 -9.22
N CYS A 329 7.55 9.12 -8.81
CA CYS A 329 6.42 8.57 -9.51
C CYS A 329 5.13 9.40 -9.35
N TYR A 330 5.15 10.43 -8.51
CA TYR A 330 3.99 11.25 -8.19
C TYR A 330 4.19 12.70 -8.61
N ASP A 331 3.12 13.36 -9.04
CA ASP A 331 3.11 14.80 -9.30
C ASP A 331 2.90 15.56 -7.97
N PRO A 332 3.87 16.35 -7.49
CA PRO A 332 3.73 17.12 -6.25
C PRO A 332 2.69 18.25 -6.34
N THR A 333 2.25 18.62 -7.54
CA THR A 333 1.21 19.61 -7.75
C THR A 333 -0.19 19.05 -7.49
N GLU A 334 -0.34 17.72 -7.51
CA GLU A 334 -1.57 17.04 -7.13
C GLU A 334 -1.66 16.80 -5.61
N ALA A 335 -2.88 16.61 -5.11
CA ALA A 335 -3.10 16.31 -3.70
C ALA A 335 -2.81 14.83 -3.41
N VAL A 336 -1.56 14.53 -3.07
CA VAL A 336 -1.10 13.18 -2.72
C VAL A 336 -0.92 13.04 -1.21
N ILE A 337 -1.45 11.96 -0.64
CA ILE A 337 -1.11 11.41 0.69
C ILE A 337 -0.68 9.96 0.49
N LEU A 338 0.50 9.61 0.96
CA LEU A 338 1.18 8.35 0.69
C LEU A 338 1.74 7.77 2.00
N GLY A 339 1.55 6.46 2.19
CA GLY A 339 2.14 5.69 3.29
C GLY A 339 1.53 4.29 3.38
N GLU A 340 1.64 3.65 4.55
CA GLU A 340 0.92 2.40 4.81
C GLU A 340 -0.54 2.73 5.12
N ARG A 341 -1.48 2.13 4.39
CA ARG A 341 -2.89 2.51 4.47
C ARG A 341 -3.66 1.48 5.26
N TYR A 342 -4.31 1.94 6.32
CA TYR A 342 -5.31 1.17 7.07
C TYR A 342 -6.72 1.68 6.77
N GLY A 343 -7.71 0.85 7.11
CA GLY A 343 -9.13 1.16 7.00
C GLY A 343 -9.81 1.16 8.35
N TYR A 344 -10.86 1.98 8.47
CA TYR A 344 -11.78 1.98 9.60
C TYR A 344 -13.22 1.93 9.10
N GLY A 345 -13.98 0.91 9.52
CA GLY A 345 -15.39 0.69 9.18
C GLY A 345 -15.63 0.48 7.69
N LEU A 346 -14.70 -0.14 6.95
CA LEU A 346 -14.76 -0.12 5.49
C LEU A 346 -15.99 -0.81 4.89
N VAL A 347 -16.58 -1.80 5.55
CA VAL A 347 -17.83 -2.43 5.08
C VAL A 347 -19.04 -1.51 5.30
N GLN A 348 -19.00 -0.65 6.31
CA GLN A 348 -20.06 0.30 6.65
C GLN A 348 -19.83 1.70 6.04
N LYS A 349 -19.10 1.78 4.92
CA LYS A 349 -18.74 3.04 4.25
C LYS A 349 -17.91 4.00 5.11
N GLY A 350 -16.99 3.45 5.89
CA GLY A 350 -16.01 4.21 6.64
C GLY A 350 -14.92 4.85 5.77
N TYR A 351 -13.69 4.92 6.28
CA TYR A 351 -12.62 5.68 5.63
C TYR A 351 -11.25 5.02 5.79
N SER A 352 -10.34 5.36 4.88
CA SER A 352 -8.94 4.97 4.94
C SER A 352 -8.09 6.05 5.61
N TYR A 353 -6.95 5.66 6.16
CA TYR A 353 -5.96 6.57 6.71
C TYR A 353 -4.55 6.02 6.50
N SER A 354 -3.56 6.93 6.40
CA SER A 354 -2.14 6.54 6.38
C SER A 354 -1.65 6.46 7.81
N THR A 355 -1.05 5.35 8.22
CA THR A 355 -0.59 5.16 9.60
C THR A 355 0.50 6.15 9.96
N GLY A 356 0.44 6.71 11.17
CA GLY A 356 1.40 7.73 11.61
C GLY A 356 2.81 7.19 11.83
N GLY A 357 2.92 6.00 12.42
CA GLY A 357 4.20 5.39 12.81
C GLY A 357 5.00 4.84 11.62
N ALA A 358 4.33 4.36 10.57
CA ALA A 358 5.02 3.99 9.32
C ALA A 358 5.63 5.21 8.62
N GLY A 359 5.15 6.42 8.94
CA GLY A 359 5.49 7.66 8.27
C GLY A 359 4.43 8.05 7.22
N MET A 360 4.02 9.31 7.26
CA MET A 360 3.04 9.88 6.34
C MET A 360 3.71 10.89 5.42
N VAL A 361 3.51 10.74 4.12
CA VAL A 361 4.00 11.70 3.13
C VAL A 361 2.84 12.46 2.52
N LEU A 362 2.94 13.79 2.52
CA LEU A 362 1.93 14.68 1.97
C LEU A 362 2.58 15.62 0.96
N SER A 363 1.99 15.74 -0.22
CA SER A 363 2.30 16.85 -1.13
C SER A 363 1.95 18.20 -0.50
N ARG A 364 2.66 19.26 -0.88
CA ARG A 364 2.30 20.62 -0.46
C ARG A 364 0.88 21.00 -0.85
N THR A 365 0.39 20.54 -2.00
CA THR A 365 -1.01 20.72 -2.41
C THR A 365 -1.98 20.03 -1.44
N ALA A 366 -1.71 18.79 -1.01
CA ALA A 366 -2.56 18.10 -0.04
C ALA A 366 -2.62 18.84 1.32
N VAL A 367 -1.47 19.31 1.82
CA VAL A 367 -1.42 20.09 3.08
C VAL A 367 -2.21 21.39 2.95
N SER A 368 -2.07 22.10 1.82
CA SER A 368 -2.83 23.33 1.56
C SER A 368 -4.33 23.08 1.50
N ARG A 369 -4.77 22.04 0.77
CA ARG A 369 -6.20 21.70 0.67
C ARG A 369 -6.80 21.33 2.03
N LEU A 370 -6.08 20.56 2.83
CA LEU A 370 -6.52 20.16 4.17
C LEU A 370 -6.68 21.37 5.10
N LEU A 371 -5.69 22.25 5.18
CA LEU A 371 -5.75 23.41 6.07
C LEU A 371 -6.79 24.45 5.61
N SER A 372 -7.07 24.54 4.30
CA SER A 372 -8.11 25.41 3.76
C SER A 372 -9.52 24.82 3.84
N SER A 373 -9.69 23.53 4.14
CA SER A 373 -11.01 22.89 4.16
C SER A 373 -11.82 23.15 5.43
N GLY A 374 -11.21 23.75 6.46
CA GLY A 374 -11.81 23.87 7.78
C GLY A 374 -11.75 22.58 8.61
N CYS A 375 -11.06 21.54 8.14
CA CYS A 375 -10.78 20.36 8.95
C CYS A 375 -9.93 20.75 10.17
N SER A 376 -10.26 20.16 11.32
CA SER A 376 -9.51 20.35 12.56
C SER A 376 -9.57 19.11 13.44
N CYS A 377 -8.64 19.01 14.38
CA CYS A 377 -8.72 18.08 15.49
C CYS A 377 -9.99 18.33 16.33
N TYR A 378 -10.64 17.26 16.78
CA TYR A 378 -11.70 17.37 17.79
C TYR A 378 -11.13 17.47 19.21
N SER A 379 -9.89 17.02 19.41
CA SER A 379 -9.05 17.26 20.59
C SER A 379 -7.58 17.15 20.19
N ASP A 380 -6.68 17.83 20.92
CA ASP A 380 -5.24 17.81 20.60
C ASP A 380 -4.63 16.41 20.75
N ASP A 381 -5.21 15.57 21.62
CA ASP A 381 -4.80 14.19 21.91
C ASP A 381 -5.50 13.13 21.03
N ALA A 382 -6.28 13.55 20.03
CA ALA A 382 -6.88 12.64 19.06
C ALA A 382 -5.80 11.90 18.24
N PRO A 383 -6.08 10.66 17.76
CA PRO A 383 -5.22 9.98 16.79
C PRO A 383 -5.11 10.81 15.52
N ASP A 384 -3.90 11.28 15.23
CA ASP A 384 -3.66 12.25 14.16
C ASP A 384 -3.90 11.64 12.78
N ASP A 385 -3.40 10.43 12.56
CA ASP A 385 -3.60 9.67 11.33
C ASP A 385 -5.08 9.44 10.97
N MET A 386 -5.90 8.99 11.92
CA MET A 386 -7.33 8.78 11.70
C MET A 386 -8.07 10.09 11.43
N VAL A 387 -7.73 11.18 12.12
CA VAL A 387 -8.32 12.51 11.86
C VAL A 387 -7.96 12.98 10.45
N LEU A 388 -6.69 12.84 10.03
CA LEU A 388 -6.25 13.16 8.68
C LEU A 388 -6.99 12.32 7.64
N GLY A 389 -7.09 11.00 7.85
CA GLY A 389 -7.81 10.10 6.96
C GLY A 389 -9.27 10.51 6.75
N ARG A 390 -10.00 10.75 7.86
CA ARG A 390 -11.40 11.24 7.79
C ARG A 390 -11.51 12.52 6.99
N CYS A 391 -10.61 13.48 7.20
CA CYS A 391 -10.64 14.75 6.48
C CYS A 391 -10.30 14.61 5.00
N PHE A 392 -9.35 13.77 4.64
CA PHE A 392 -9.03 13.52 3.23
C PHE A 392 -10.13 12.76 2.50
N THR A 393 -10.81 11.82 3.17
CA THR A 393 -12.03 11.20 2.64
C THR A 393 -13.12 12.25 2.38
N ALA A 394 -13.36 13.17 3.32
CA ALA A 394 -14.32 14.27 3.11
C ALA A 394 -13.91 15.21 1.95
N LEU A 395 -12.61 15.37 1.71
CA LEU A 395 -12.06 16.16 0.60
C LEU A 395 -11.99 15.41 -0.73
N ARG A 396 -12.40 14.13 -0.76
CA ARG A 396 -12.24 13.22 -1.91
C ARG A 396 -10.80 13.16 -2.40
N VAL A 397 -9.86 13.13 -1.47
CA VAL A 397 -8.45 12.86 -1.74
C VAL A 397 -8.17 11.43 -1.25
N PRO A 398 -7.85 10.49 -2.15
CA PRO A 398 -7.62 9.09 -1.75
C PRO A 398 -6.34 8.96 -0.92
N ILE A 399 -6.33 8.00 0.01
CA ILE A 399 -5.12 7.59 0.69
C ILE A 399 -4.37 6.62 -0.22
N THR A 400 -3.17 6.99 -0.64
CA THR A 400 -2.34 6.14 -1.50
C THR A 400 -1.57 5.16 -0.64
N HIS A 401 -1.79 3.87 -0.88
CA HIS A 401 -1.06 2.82 -0.19
C HIS A 401 0.28 2.57 -0.87
N SER A 402 1.34 2.41 -0.08
CA SER A 402 2.59 1.81 -0.53
C SER A 402 2.93 0.61 0.37
N PRO A 403 3.14 -0.58 -0.21
CA PRO A 403 3.55 -1.78 0.54
C PRO A 403 5.02 -1.75 0.97
N LEU A 404 5.70 -0.61 0.80
CA LEU A 404 7.05 -0.36 1.27
C LEU A 404 7.08 0.32 2.64
N PHE A 405 5.93 0.81 3.14
CA PHE A 405 5.80 1.43 4.46
C PHE A 405 5.22 0.42 5.45
N HIS A 406 5.74 0.40 6.67
CA HIS A 406 5.38 -0.60 7.67
C HIS A 406 5.23 0.03 9.07
N GLN A 407 4.04 -0.08 9.66
CA GLN A 407 3.68 0.39 11.01
C GLN A 407 4.21 -0.53 12.10
N ALA A 408 4.64 -1.74 11.73
CA ALA A 408 5.23 -2.73 12.63
C ALA A 408 6.70 -3.02 12.29
N ARG A 409 7.35 -3.83 13.14
CA ARG A 409 8.78 -4.15 13.02
C ARG A 409 8.95 -5.20 11.92
N PRO A 410 10.14 -5.37 11.34
CA PRO A 410 10.36 -6.39 10.31
C PRO A 410 9.83 -7.78 10.71
N ASN A 411 10.10 -8.22 11.94
CA ASN A 411 9.68 -9.53 12.45
C ASN A 411 8.15 -9.72 12.55
N ASP A 412 7.39 -8.62 12.57
CA ASP A 412 5.93 -8.67 12.62
C ASP A 412 5.33 -9.01 11.22
N TYR A 413 6.16 -9.11 10.17
CA TYR A 413 5.79 -9.47 8.80
C TYR A 413 6.49 -10.77 8.34
N PRO A 414 5.92 -11.53 7.38
CA PRO A 414 6.59 -12.70 6.82
C PRO A 414 7.92 -12.36 6.17
N GLU A 415 8.97 -13.09 6.55
CA GLU A 415 10.32 -12.87 6.03
C GLU A 415 10.37 -12.95 4.50
N THR A 416 9.61 -13.88 3.89
CA THR A 416 9.53 -14.03 2.43
C THR A 416 8.87 -12.85 1.73
N LEU A 417 8.06 -12.07 2.44
CA LEU A 417 7.44 -10.85 1.92
C LEU A 417 8.44 -9.69 1.99
N ILE A 418 8.98 -9.41 3.18
CA ILE A 418 9.85 -8.24 3.39
C ILE A 418 11.23 -8.37 2.75
N SER A 419 11.78 -9.60 2.61
CA SER A 419 13.06 -9.83 1.94
C SER A 419 13.03 -9.50 0.44
N MET A 420 11.85 -9.60 -0.17
CA MET A 420 11.62 -9.24 -1.56
C MET A 420 11.40 -7.73 -1.74
N HIS A 421 11.07 -7.01 -0.65
CA HIS A 421 10.66 -5.62 -0.72
C HIS A 421 11.83 -4.70 -0.40
N GLN A 422 12.04 -3.68 -1.23
CA GLN A 422 12.90 -2.55 -0.90
C GLN A 422 12.18 -1.61 0.07
N ALA A 423 11.97 -2.08 1.31
CA ALA A 423 11.21 -1.37 2.33
C ALA A 423 11.69 0.08 2.48
N ILE A 424 10.75 1.00 2.62
CA ILE A 424 10.97 2.41 2.90
C ILE A 424 11.01 2.64 4.39
N SER A 425 10.09 2.07 5.17
CA SER A 425 10.05 2.30 6.62
C SER A 425 9.63 1.09 7.44
N PHE A 426 9.99 1.13 8.72
CA PHE A 426 9.52 0.23 9.78
C PHE A 426 9.31 1.01 11.08
N HIS A 427 8.40 0.53 11.92
CA HIS A 427 8.09 1.10 13.23
C HIS A 427 7.83 -0.01 14.25
N LYS A 428 8.33 -0.03 15.47
CA LYS A 428 9.11 0.95 16.23
C LYS A 428 10.34 0.28 16.86
N HIS A 429 11.16 1.05 17.56
CA HIS A 429 12.36 0.59 18.30
C HIS A 429 12.11 -0.48 19.40
N TRP A 430 10.90 -1.05 19.51
CA TRP A 430 10.52 -1.97 20.57
C TRP A 430 11.11 -3.37 20.39
N ASN A 431 11.86 -3.82 21.39
CA ASN A 431 12.44 -5.17 21.44
C ASN A 431 13.28 -5.53 20.19
N ILE A 432 13.97 -4.53 19.63
CA ILE A 432 14.89 -4.65 18.50
C ILE A 432 16.13 -3.78 18.74
N ASN A 433 17.22 -4.04 18.01
CA ASN A 433 18.29 -3.07 17.86
C ASN A 433 17.99 -2.20 16.63
N PRO A 434 17.55 -0.94 16.79
CA PRO A 434 17.07 -0.16 15.66
C PRO A 434 18.17 0.24 14.68
N VAL A 435 19.42 0.41 15.15
CA VAL A 435 20.56 0.71 14.28
C VAL A 435 20.90 -0.51 13.41
N ALA A 436 20.88 -1.71 14.00
CA ALA A 436 21.07 -2.94 13.24
C ALA A 436 19.94 -3.15 12.22
N VAL A 437 18.69 -2.97 12.63
CA VAL A 437 17.54 -3.06 11.72
C VAL A 437 17.66 -2.07 10.56
N TYR A 438 18.02 -0.82 10.82
CA TYR A 438 18.22 0.16 9.76
C TYR A 438 19.32 -0.28 8.79
N ARG A 439 20.47 -0.72 9.30
CA ARG A 439 21.58 -1.19 8.47
C ARG A 439 21.21 -2.39 7.62
N ASP A 440 20.50 -3.34 8.20
CA ASP A 440 20.22 -4.63 7.56
C ASP A 440 19.06 -4.53 6.56
N TRP A 441 18.08 -3.64 6.79
CA TRP A 441 16.86 -3.56 5.97
C TRP A 441 16.70 -2.28 5.14
N LEU A 442 17.22 -1.14 5.61
CA LEU A 442 16.86 0.18 5.06
C LEU A 442 18.05 0.94 4.46
N GLN A 443 19.28 0.59 4.85
CA GLN A 443 20.49 1.17 4.29
C GLN A 443 20.77 0.56 2.92
N ASP A 444 20.87 1.41 1.90
CA ASP A 444 21.29 0.97 0.57
C ASP A 444 22.80 0.71 0.55
N ALA A 445 23.22 -0.42 -0.01
CA ALA A 445 24.63 -0.85 -0.08
C ALA A 445 25.50 0.00 -1.02
N GLN A 446 24.88 0.86 -1.84
CA GLN A 446 25.54 1.75 -2.81
C GLN A 446 24.80 3.09 -2.81
N PRO A 447 25.30 4.13 -2.10
CA PRO A 447 24.93 5.48 -2.46
C PRO A 447 25.44 5.69 -3.88
N ARG A 448 24.56 5.83 -4.87
CA ARG A 448 25.01 6.50 -6.10
C ARG A 448 25.40 7.89 -5.62
N ASP A 449 26.69 8.22 -5.70
CA ASP A 449 27.25 9.50 -5.28
C ASP A 449 26.44 10.63 -5.94
N GLU A 450 25.51 11.21 -5.19
CA GLU A 450 24.78 12.41 -5.55
C GLU A 450 25.71 13.59 -5.24
N LEU A 451 26.66 13.83 -6.15
CA LEU A 451 27.52 15.02 -6.19
C LEU A 451 26.77 16.24 -6.73
#